data_AF-A0A0S8D304-F1
#
_entry.id   AF-A0A0S8D304-F1
#
_cell.length_a   1.000
_cell.length_b   1.000
_cell.length_c   1.000
_cell.angle_alpha   90.00
_cell.angle_beta   90.00
_cell.angle_gamma   90.00
#
_symmetry.space_group_name_H-M   'P 1'
#
loop_
_entity.id
_entity.type
_entity.pdbx_description
1 polymer ?
#
loop_
_entity_poly.entity_id
_entity_poly.type
_entity_poly.pdbx_seq_one_letter_code
_entity_poly.pdbx_strand_id
1 'polypeptide(L)' 'MLLSTVAWATIAPPTAQPALPRPSPQHQPADVVRIVIEALANNDDPFADAGIATTFAFASPANKGNTGPLSKFT' A
#
# COMPACT_ATOMS: atom_id res chain seq x y z
N MET A 1 -50.56 -8.31 14.18
CA MET A 1 -49.68 -7.13 14.22
C MET A 1 -48.32 -7.56 14.71
N LEU A 2 -47.34 -7.71 13.82
CA LEU A 2 -45.95 -7.94 14.23
C LEU A 2 -45.17 -6.65 13.97
N LEU A 3 -44.64 -6.06 15.05
CA LEU A 3 -43.69 -4.96 14.99
C LEU A 3 -42.34 -5.54 14.54
N SER A 4 -41.86 -5.16 13.35
CA SER A 4 -40.46 -5.35 13.00
C SER A 4 -39.64 -4.19 13.54
N THR A 5 -38.76 -4.48 14.49
CA THR A 5 -37.71 -3.55 14.93
C THR A 5 -36.62 -3.51 13.87
N VAL A 6 -36.30 -2.30 13.38
CA VAL A 6 -35.18 -2.09 12.47
C VAL A 6 -33.93 -1.88 13.33
N ALA A 7 -33.01 -2.85 13.32
CA ALA A 7 -31.71 -2.69 13.97
C ALA A 7 -30.88 -1.70 13.16
N TRP A 8 -30.51 -0.56 13.76
CA TRP A 8 -29.55 0.36 13.16
C TRP A 8 -28.15 -0.24 13.32
N ALA A 9 -27.57 -0.72 12.22
CA ALA A 9 -26.18 -1.13 12.19
C ALA A 9 -25.29 0.10 12.40
N THR A 10 -24.44 0.05 13.43
CA THR A 10 -23.40 1.05 13.67
C THR A 10 -22.38 0.95 12.54
N ILE A 11 -22.25 1.99 11.71
CA ILE A 11 -21.20 2.05 10.69
C ILE A 11 -19.88 2.27 11.44
N ALA A 12 -19.04 1.25 11.50
CA ALA A 12 -17.67 1.41 11.99
C ALA A 12 -16.91 2.36 11.05
N PRO A 13 -16.08 3.28 11.56
CA PRO A 13 -15.27 4.15 10.71
C PRO A 13 -14.36 3.29 9.81
N PRO A 14 -14.10 3.70 8.56
CA PRO A 14 -13.14 2.98 7.72
C PRO A 14 -11.80 2.96 8.45
N THR A 15 -11.27 1.75 8.70
CA THR A 15 -9.96 1.60 9.31
C THR A 15 -8.94 2.25 8.39
N ALA A 16 -8.17 3.21 8.90
CA ALA A 16 -7.11 3.84 8.14
C ALA A 16 -6.11 2.75 7.70
N GLN A 17 -5.91 2.64 6.39
CA GLN A 17 -4.99 1.65 5.84
C GLN A 17 -3.56 2.01 6.30
N PRO A 18 -2.74 1.03 6.73
CA PRO A 18 -1.38 1.32 7.16
C PRO A 18 -0.60 2.04 6.07
N ALA A 19 0.17 3.07 6.45
CA ALA A 19 0.94 3.84 5.49
C ALA A 19 2.14 3.02 4.98
N LEU A 20 2.24 2.86 3.66
CA LEU A 20 3.41 2.24 3.02
C LEU A 20 4.66 3.14 3.11
N PRO A 21 5.87 2.56 3.19
CA PRO A 21 7.12 3.32 3.11
C PRO A 21 7.20 4.22 1.87
N ARG A 22 7.83 5.39 2.01
CA ARG A 22 8.01 6.40 0.94
C ARG A 22 9.48 6.77 0.78
N PRO A 23 9.92 7.20 -0.41
CA PRO A 23 11.25 7.77 -0.57
C PRO A 23 11.43 9.01 0.31
N SER A 24 12.61 9.19 0.89
CA SER A 24 12.97 10.29 1.78
C SER A 24 14.46 10.62 1.61
N PRO A 25 14.85 11.91 1.68
CA PRO A 25 16.27 12.32 1.65
C PRO A 25 17.09 11.83 2.85
N GLN A 26 16.45 11.36 3.93
CA GLN A 26 17.13 10.85 5.12
C GLN A 26 17.58 9.39 4.95
N HIS A 27 17.00 8.64 4.01
CA HIS A 27 17.41 7.26 3.73
C HIS A 27 18.81 7.22 3.11
N GLN A 28 19.67 6.36 3.65
CA GLN A 28 20.91 6.00 2.97
C GLN A 28 20.62 5.02 1.82
N PRO A 29 21.52 4.90 0.83
CA PRO A 29 21.34 3.94 -0.27
C PRO A 29 21.05 2.51 0.21
N ALA A 30 21.71 2.06 1.27
CA ALA A 30 21.47 0.74 1.87
C ALA A 30 20.07 0.61 2.47
N ASP A 31 19.51 1.67 3.05
CA ASP A 31 18.13 1.66 3.57
C ASP A 31 17.13 1.48 2.44
N VAL A 32 17.32 2.17 1.31
CA VAL A 32 16.44 2.04 0.15
C VAL A 32 16.44 0.60 -0.38
N VAL A 33 17.62 0.00 -0.52
CA VAL A 33 17.74 -1.39 -0.98
C VAL A 33 17.04 -2.33 -0.01
N ARG A 34 17.29 -2.17 1.29
CA ARG A 34 16.65 -2.98 2.33
C ARG A 34 15.12 -2.87 2.29
N ILE A 35 14.58 -1.65 2.26
CA ILE A 35 13.13 -1.39 2.19
C ILE A 35 12.51 -2.09 0.99
N VAL A 36 13.10 -1.96 -0.21
CA VAL A 36 12.54 -2.56 -1.42
C VAL A 36 12.59 -4.09 -1.37
N ILE A 37 13.71 -4.67 -0.93
CA ILE A 37 13.85 -6.13 -0.82
C ILE A 37 12.91 -6.70 0.24
N GLU A 38 12.81 -6.08 1.42
CA GLU A 38 11.90 -6.50 2.49
C GLU A 38 10.43 -6.37 2.06
N ALA A 39 10.08 -5.29 1.35
CA ALA A 39 8.72 -5.08 0.84
C ALA A 39 8.34 -6.15 -0.19
N LEU A 40 9.21 -6.46 -1.15
CA LEU A 40 8.95 -7.52 -2.14
C LEU A 40 8.91 -8.91 -1.50
N ALA A 41 9.73 -9.17 -0.48
CA ALA A 41 9.70 -10.43 0.25
C ALA A 41 8.38 -10.64 1.03
N ASN A 42 7.71 -9.56 1.43
CA ASN A 42 6.46 -9.57 2.19
C ASN A 42 5.33 -8.90 1.38
N ASN A 43 5.15 -9.29 0.11
CA ASN A 43 4.33 -8.54 -0.84
C ASN A 43 2.90 -8.22 -0.38
N ASP A 44 2.26 -9.13 0.35
CA ASP A 44 0.85 -9.01 0.73
C ASP A 44 0.62 -8.53 2.17
N ASP A 45 1.68 -8.07 2.84
CA ASP A 45 1.63 -7.48 4.18
C ASP A 45 1.87 -5.96 4.08
N PRO A 46 0.94 -5.09 4.52
CA PRO A 46 -0.28 -5.37 5.27
C PRO A 46 -1.55 -5.59 4.43
N PHE A 47 -1.44 -5.56 3.12
CA PHE A 47 -2.53 -5.85 2.19
C PHE A 47 -1.95 -6.35 0.86
N ALA A 48 -2.79 -6.97 0.02
CA ALA A 48 -2.38 -7.49 -1.28
C ALA A 48 -1.57 -6.46 -2.08
N ASP A 49 -0.41 -6.89 -2.59
CA ASP A 49 0.50 -6.07 -3.40
C ASP A 49 1.09 -4.82 -2.72
N ALA A 50 1.05 -4.75 -1.38
CA ALA A 50 1.74 -3.71 -0.62
C ALA A 50 3.25 -3.61 -0.94
N GLY A 51 3.90 -4.75 -1.21
CA GLY A 51 5.32 -4.81 -1.57
C GLY A 51 5.62 -4.18 -2.93
N ILE A 52 4.82 -4.53 -3.94
CA ILE A 52 4.85 -3.94 -5.27
C ILE A 52 4.52 -2.45 -5.22
N ALA A 53 3.48 -2.05 -4.48
CA ALA A 53 3.10 -0.65 -4.30
C ALA A 53 4.22 0.17 -3.64
N THR A 54 4.89 -0.40 -2.62
CA THR A 54 6.06 0.21 -1.98
C THR A 54 7.20 0.37 -2.98
N THR A 55 7.56 -0.70 -3.69
CA THR A 55 8.63 -0.67 -4.70
C THR A 55 8.35 0.36 -5.79
N PHE A 56 7.11 0.42 -6.28
CA PHE A 56 6.68 1.42 -7.24
C PHE A 56 6.79 2.84 -6.66
N ALA A 57 6.48 3.06 -5.38
CA ALA A 57 6.62 4.37 -4.74
C ALA A 57 8.07 4.90 -4.81
N PHE A 58 9.07 4.02 -4.68
CA PHE A 58 10.50 4.35 -4.76
C PHE A 58 11.03 4.50 -6.19
N ALA A 59 10.28 4.10 -7.22
CA ALA A 59 10.69 4.29 -8.61
C ALA A 59 10.74 5.79 -8.99
N SER A 60 11.75 6.16 -9.79
CA SER A 60 11.90 7.53 -10.31
C SER A 60 10.73 7.91 -11.24
N PRO A 61 10.44 9.21 -11.41
CA PRO A 61 9.39 9.66 -12.34
C PRO A 61 9.58 9.13 -13.77
N ALA A 62 10.83 9.12 -14.25
CA ALA A 62 11.16 8.57 -15.57
C ALA A 62 10.88 7.07 -15.66
N ASN A 63 11.23 6.30 -14.62
CA ASN A 63 10.97 4.86 -14.62
C ASN A 63 9.46 4.57 -14.61
N LYS A 64 8.68 5.29 -13.79
CA LYS A 64 7.21 5.21 -13.77
C LYS A 64 6.60 5.55 -15.12
N GLY A 65 7.11 6.59 -15.79
CA GLY A 65 6.68 6.98 -17.13
C GLY A 65 6.91 5.88 -18.16
N ASN A 66 8.02 5.16 -18.06
CA ASN A 66 8.35 4.05 -18.96
C ASN A 66 7.51 2.78 -18.68
N THR A 67 7.32 2.42 -17.41
CA THR A 67 6.58 1.20 -17.04
C THR A 67 5.06 1.36 -17.17
N GLY A 68 4.55 2.57 -16.93
CA GLY A 68 3.12 2.84 -16.81
C GLY A 68 2.61 2.73 -15.36
N PRO A 69 1.27 2.72 -15.16
CA PRO A 69 0.67 2.80 -13.84
C PRO A 69 0.91 1.55 -12.99
N LEU A 70 0.76 1.70 -11.68
CA LEU A 70 0.90 0.60 -10.70
C LEU A 70 0.03 -0.62 -11.04
N SER A 71 -1.16 -0.40 -11.62
CA SER A 71 -2.11 -1.46 -11.99
C SER A 71 -1.63 -2.43 -13.08
N LYS A 72 -0.42 -2.25 -13.62
CA LYS A 72 0.22 -3.23 -14.52
C LYS A 72 0.93 -4.35 -13.77
N PHE A 73 1.08 -4.21 -12.46
CA PHE A 73 1.84 -5.13 -11.61
C PHE A 73 0.95 -5.90 -10.63
N THR A 74 -0.37 -5.73 -10.70
CA THR A 74 -1.37 -6.22 -9.73
C THR A 74 -2.59 -6.76 -10.47
#